data_AF-A0A3D3R1S8-F1
#
_entry.id   AF-A0A3D3R1S8-F1
#
_cell.length_a   1.000
_cell.length_b   1.000
_cell.length_c   1.000
_cell.angle_alpha   90.00
_cell.angle_beta   90.00
_cell.angle_gamma   90.00
#
_symmetry.space_group_name_H-M   'P 1'
#
loop_
_entity.id
_entity.type
_entity.pdbx_description
1 polymer ?
#
loop_
_entity_poly.entity_id
_entity_poly.type
_entity_poly.pdbx_seq_one_letter_code
_entity_poly.pdbx_strand_id
1 'polypeptide(L)'
;MFSILCIFHFPELIQAESESSHPNIVIILSDDQAWNDYGFMGHDTIKTPALDKLASESAVFKRGYVPVSLCRPSLMTVITGLYPHQHKITGNDPPKGMNRQKLLKHV
;
A
#
# COMPACT_ATOMS: atom_id res chain seq x y z
N MET A 1 -2.39 -50.42 -42.12
CA MET A 1 -3.59 -50.02 -41.36
C MET A 1 -3.35 -50.35 -39.89
N PHE A 2 -2.67 -49.46 -39.17
CA PHE A 2 -2.48 -49.58 -37.72
C PHE A 2 -2.62 -48.18 -37.12
N SER A 3 -3.81 -47.89 -36.60
CA SER A 3 -4.07 -46.75 -35.72
C SER A 3 -3.42 -47.02 -34.37
N ILE A 4 -2.49 -46.17 -33.95
CA ILE A 4 -2.06 -46.10 -32.56
C ILE A 4 -2.83 -44.97 -31.92
N LEU A 5 -3.84 -45.37 -31.15
CA LEU A 5 -4.65 -44.53 -30.27
C LEU A 5 -3.84 -44.31 -28.98
N CYS A 6 -3.12 -43.19 -28.87
CA CYS A 6 -2.50 -42.80 -27.61
C CYS A 6 -3.56 -42.14 -26.72
N ILE A 7 -4.23 -42.96 -25.91
CA ILE A 7 -5.04 -42.50 -24.78
C ILE A 7 -4.07 -42.03 -23.69
N PHE A 8 -3.81 -40.72 -23.61
CA PHE A 8 -3.25 -40.13 -22.39
C PHE A 8 -4.39 -39.94 -21.40
N HIS A 9 -4.52 -40.91 -20.50
CA HIS A 9 -5.33 -40.79 -19.29
C HIS A 9 -4.61 -39.81 -18.35
N PHE A 10 -4.99 -38.54 -18.40
CA PHE A 10 -4.66 -37.57 -17.34
C PHE A 10 -5.81 -37.63 -16.32
N PRO A 11 -5.64 -38.33 -15.17
CA PRO A 11 -6.55 -38.14 -14.07
C PRO A 11 -6.23 -36.79 -13.41
N GLU A 12 -7.30 -36.20 -12.86
CA GLU A 12 -7.28 -35.04 -11.98
C GLU A 12 -7.17 -33.69 -12.68
N LEU A 13 -8.34 -33.22 -13.12
CA LEU A 13 -8.64 -31.81 -13.26
C LEU A 13 -8.15 -31.09 -11.99
N ILE A 14 -7.07 -30.32 -12.12
CA ILE A 14 -6.76 -29.24 -11.18
C ILE A 14 -7.94 -28.30 -11.27
N GLN A 15 -8.86 -28.45 -10.33
CA GLN A 15 -9.96 -27.54 -10.14
C GLN A 15 -9.31 -26.26 -9.61
N ALA A 16 -9.06 -25.31 -10.51
CA ALA A 16 -8.65 -23.97 -10.15
C ALA A 16 -9.70 -23.44 -9.19
N GLU A 17 -9.33 -23.36 -7.92
CA GLU A 17 -10.15 -22.75 -6.88
C GLU A 17 -10.47 -21.35 -7.39
N SER A 18 -11.77 -21.07 -7.53
CA SER A 18 -12.27 -19.83 -8.11
C SER A 18 -11.52 -18.68 -7.48
N GLU A 19 -10.77 -17.91 -8.28
CA GLU A 19 -10.21 -16.63 -7.86
C GLU A 19 -11.29 -15.92 -7.06
N SER A 20 -11.02 -15.60 -5.79
CA SER A 20 -11.94 -14.77 -5.04
C SER A 20 -12.20 -13.55 -5.90
N SER A 21 -13.47 -13.34 -6.31
CA SER A 21 -13.86 -12.26 -7.21
C SER A 21 -13.52 -10.86 -6.67
N HIS A 22 -13.02 -10.82 -5.43
CA HIS A 22 -12.49 -9.68 -4.73
C HIS A 22 -11.00 -9.95 -4.49
N PRO A 23 -10.09 -9.19 -5.11
CA PRO A 23 -8.67 -9.29 -4.80
C PRO A 23 -8.43 -8.84 -3.36
N ASN A 24 -7.40 -9.41 -2.73
CA ASN A 24 -6.91 -8.89 -1.45
C ASN A 24 -6.19 -7.56 -1.69
N ILE A 25 -6.46 -6.57 -0.83
CA ILE A 25 -5.80 -5.27 -0.88
C ILE A 25 -4.83 -5.17 0.30
N VAL A 26 -3.54 -5.02 0.01
CA VAL A 26 -2.50 -4.79 1.02
C VAL A 26 -1.98 -3.36 0.87
N ILE A 27 -2.12 -2.56 1.93
CA ILE A 27 -1.59 -1.19 1.98
C ILE A 27 -0.35 -1.20 2.87
N ILE A 28 0.81 -0.91 2.28
CA ILE A 28 2.07 -0.69 2.99
C ILE A 28 2.33 0.81 3.01
N LEU A 29 2.38 1.40 4.21
CA LEU A 29 2.63 2.82 4.41
C LEU A 29 3.87 3.00 5.29
N SER A 30 4.75 3.91 4.89
CA SER A 30 5.93 4.33 5.65
C SER A 30 5.72 5.75 6.18
N ASP A 31 6.14 6.01 7.42
CA ASP A 31 6.06 7.33 8.04
C ASP A 31 7.40 8.08 7.85
N ASP A 32 7.33 9.40 7.70
CA ASP A 32 8.49 10.28 7.51
C ASP A 32 9.46 9.91 6.36
N GLN A 33 8.99 9.20 5.33
CA GLN A 33 9.80 8.83 4.18
C GLN A 33 9.68 9.85 3.04
N ALA A 34 10.82 10.37 2.55
CA ALA A 34 10.84 11.27 1.42
C ALA A 34 10.67 10.53 0.09
N TRP A 35 10.16 11.23 -0.92
CA TRP A 35 9.88 10.64 -2.23
C TRP A 35 11.14 10.12 -2.95
N ASN A 36 12.32 10.65 -2.60
CA ASN A 36 13.59 10.27 -3.18
C ASN A 36 14.38 9.26 -2.32
N ASP A 37 13.83 8.75 -1.21
CA ASP A 37 14.50 7.76 -0.33
C ASP A 37 14.48 6.32 -0.88
N TYR A 38 14.36 6.16 -2.20
CA TYR A 38 14.24 4.85 -2.84
C TYR A 38 15.26 4.67 -3.97
N GLY A 39 15.81 3.47 -4.08
CA GLY A 39 16.70 3.09 -5.19
C GLY A 39 16.02 3.25 -6.55
N PHE A 40 14.77 2.79 -6.69
CA PHE A 40 13.97 2.97 -7.91
C PHE A 40 13.62 4.43 -8.25
N MET A 41 13.78 5.35 -7.30
CA MET A 41 13.65 6.81 -7.51
C MET A 41 15.00 7.50 -7.77
N GLY A 42 16.10 6.74 -7.82
CA GLY A 42 17.43 7.23 -8.17
C GLY A 42 18.32 7.60 -6.98
N HIS A 43 18.03 7.12 -5.76
CA HIS A 43 18.89 7.42 -4.62
C HIS A 43 20.27 6.72 -4.73
N ASP A 44 21.34 7.50 -4.59
CA ASP A 44 22.72 6.99 -4.74
C ASP A 44 23.16 6.05 -3.60
N THR A 45 22.85 6.42 -2.36
CA THR A 45 23.28 5.70 -1.14
C THR A 45 22.25 4.70 -0.61
N ILE A 46 20.98 5.08 -0.45
CA ILE A 46 19.94 4.23 0.13
C ILE A 46 19.66 3.05 -0.81
N LYS A 47 19.60 1.83 -0.26
CA LYS A 47 19.34 0.59 -1.00
C LYS A 47 18.03 -0.02 -0.55
N THR A 48 17.11 -0.21 -1.50
CA THR A 48 15.76 -0.73 -1.25
C THR A 48 15.45 -1.93 -2.16
N PRO A 49 16.29 -2.98 -2.21
CA PRO A 49 16.21 -4.01 -3.25
C PRO A 49 14.85 -4.71 -3.36
N ALA A 50 14.13 -4.91 -2.24
CA ALA A 50 12.79 -5.47 -2.25
C ALA A 50 11.75 -4.52 -2.87
N LEU A 51 11.83 -3.21 -2.56
CA LEU A 51 10.95 -2.20 -3.14
C LEU A 51 11.32 -1.91 -4.60
N ASP A 52 12.61 -1.99 -4.94
CA ASP A 52 13.10 -1.81 -6.31
C ASP A 52 12.57 -2.92 -7.22
N LYS A 53 12.59 -4.17 -6.73
CA LYS A 53 11.95 -5.31 -7.41
C LYS A 53 10.44 -5.08 -7.55
N LEU A 54 9.76 -4.71 -6.47
CA LEU A 54 8.31 -4.45 -6.50
C LEU A 54 7.97 -3.36 -7.53
N ALA A 55 8.74 -2.26 -7.57
CA ALA A 55 8.55 -1.17 -8.51
C ALA A 55 8.75 -1.61 -9.97
N SER A 56 9.67 -2.53 -10.26
CA SER A 56 9.89 -3.07 -11.61
C SER A 56 8.72 -3.90 -12.15
N GLU A 57 7.90 -4.45 -11.25
CA GLU A 57 6.72 -5.27 -11.56
C GLU A 57 5.41 -4.46 -11.42
N SER A 58 5.50 -3.15 -11.13
CA SER A 58 4.36 -2.30 -10.75
C SER A 58 4.23 -1.04 -11.61
N ALA A 59 3.05 -0.41 -11.55
CA ALA A 59 2.88 0.96 -11.98
C ALA A 59 3.45 1.92 -10.92
N VAL A 60 4.39 2.79 -11.29
CA VAL A 60 5.05 3.73 -10.37
C VAL A 60 4.56 5.16 -10.58
N PHE A 61 3.98 5.74 -9.54
CA PHE A 61 3.52 7.13 -9.53
C PHE A 61 4.62 8.09 -9.04
N LYS A 62 5.44 8.61 -9.97
CA LYS A 62 6.56 9.51 -9.64
C LYS A 62 6.16 10.89 -9.11
N ARG A 63 4.88 11.24 -9.20
CA ARG A 63 4.32 12.53 -8.77
C ARG A 63 3.10 12.31 -7.89
N GLY A 64 3.33 11.78 -6.70
CA GLY A 64 2.33 11.68 -5.63
C GLY A 64 2.49 12.81 -4.62
N TYR A 65 1.38 13.34 -4.12
CA TYR A 65 1.37 14.42 -3.13
C TYR A 65 0.39 14.10 -2.01
N VAL A 66 0.76 14.44 -0.78
CA VAL A 66 -0.16 14.49 0.35
C VAL A 66 -0.77 15.89 0.43
N PRO A 67 -2.05 16.03 0.81
CA PRO A 67 -2.65 17.35 0.96
C PRO A 67 -2.09 18.11 2.18
N VAL A 68 -1.46 17.39 3.12
CA VAL A 68 -0.83 17.96 4.32
C VAL A 68 0.34 17.07 4.76
N SER A 69 1.50 17.67 5.00
CA SER A 69 2.72 16.99 5.45
C SER A 69 2.74 16.81 6.98
N LEU A 70 1.71 16.16 7.52
CA LEU A 70 1.59 15.81 8.94
C LEU A 70 0.98 14.40 9.08
N CYS A 71 1.57 13.56 9.92
CA CYS A 71 1.24 12.12 10.04
C CYS A 71 -0.26 11.84 10.22
N ARG A 72 -0.88 12.39 11.27
CA ARG A 72 -2.28 12.11 11.62
C ARG A 72 -3.28 12.58 10.55
N PRO A 73 -3.24 13.85 10.08
CA PRO A 73 -4.18 14.29 9.06
C PRO A 73 -3.90 13.68 7.66
N SER A 74 -2.64 13.35 7.33
CA SER A 74 -2.32 12.61 6.10
C SER A 74 -2.91 11.20 6.11
N LEU A 75 -2.74 10.45 7.21
CA LEU A 75 -3.32 9.12 7.37
C LEU A 75 -4.86 9.15 7.33
N MET A 76 -5.47 10.18 7.94
CA MET A 76 -6.92 10.37 7.86
C MET A 76 -7.41 10.62 6.44
N THR A 77 -6.66 11.35 5.61
CA THR A 77 -6.97 11.49 4.18
C THR A 77 -6.93 10.14 3.48
N VAL A 78 -5.92 9.31 3.72
CA VAL A 78 -5.79 7.97 3.10
C VAL A 78 -6.96 7.06 3.48
N ILE A 79 -7.35 7.06 4.76
CA ILE A 79 -8.42 6.19 5.28
C ILE A 79 -9.81 6.64 4.81
N THR A 80 -10.05 7.95 4.75
CA THR A 80 -11.41 8.49 4.49
C THR A 80 -11.65 8.91 3.05
N GLY A 81 -10.59 9.11 2.25
CA GLY A 81 -10.68 9.70 0.92
C GLY A 81 -11.10 11.18 0.91
N LEU A 82 -11.09 11.85 2.07
CA LEU A 82 -11.50 13.24 2.23
C LEU A 82 -10.29 14.15 2.45
N TYR A 83 -10.41 15.43 2.08
CA TYR A 83 -9.42 16.45 2.40
C TYR A 83 -9.44 16.83 3.89
N PRO A 84 -8.35 17.39 4.45
CA PRO A 84 -8.30 17.83 5.85
C PRO A 84 -9.42 18.78 6.27
N HIS A 85 -9.85 19.68 5.39
CA HIS A 85 -10.97 20.59 5.67
C HIS A 85 -12.33 19.88 5.75
N GLN A 86 -12.47 18.68 5.18
CA GLN A 86 -13.67 17.86 5.21
C GLN A 86 -13.68 16.96 6.45
N HIS A 87 -12.59 16.22 6.72
CA HIS A 87 -12.50 15.31 7.87
C HIS A 87 -12.10 16.00 9.20
N LYS A 88 -11.80 17.30 9.19
CA LYS A 88 -11.54 18.17 10.36
C LYS A 88 -10.32 17.86 11.22
N ILE A 89 -9.65 16.72 11.01
CA ILE A 89 -8.33 16.44 11.58
C ILE A 89 -7.29 17.26 10.79
N THR A 90 -6.74 18.32 11.38
CA THR A 90 -5.82 19.26 10.70
C THR A 90 -4.45 19.38 11.36
N GLY A 91 -4.21 18.63 12.45
CA GLY A 91 -2.93 18.61 13.15
C GLY A 91 -2.71 17.28 13.86
N ASN A 92 -1.48 17.06 14.34
CA ASN A 92 -1.10 15.88 15.12
C ASN A 92 -1.49 16.04 16.60
N ASP A 93 -1.42 17.26 17.12
CA ASP A 93 -1.73 17.55 18.50
C ASP A 93 -3.23 17.67 18.74
N PRO A 94 -3.69 17.43 19.97
CA PRO A 94 -5.07 17.71 20.31
C PRO A 94 -5.39 19.21 20.24
N PRO A 95 -6.68 19.56 20.11
CA PRO A 95 -7.11 20.96 20.16
C PRO A 95 -6.59 21.65 21.44
N LYS A 96 -6.30 22.95 21.32
CA LYS A 96 -5.88 23.76 22.47
C LYS A 96 -6.91 23.65 23.60
N GLY A 97 -6.41 23.47 24.83
CA GLY A 97 -7.25 23.30 26.03
C GLY A 97 -7.60 21.83 26.35
N MET A 98 -7.23 20.87 25.50
CA MET A 98 -7.45 19.45 25.77
C MET A 98 -6.20 18.82 26.39
N ASN A 99 -6.38 18.02 27.45
CA ASN A 99 -5.27 17.37 28.14
C ASN A 99 -4.66 16.25 27.28
N ARG A 100 -3.40 16.44 26.85
CA ARG A 100 -2.66 15.48 26.00
C ARG A 100 -2.49 14.12 26.67
N GLN A 101 -2.05 14.06 27.92
CA GLN A 101 -1.89 12.81 28.68
C GLN A 101 -3.20 12.00 28.73
N LYS A 102 -4.35 12.67 28.90
CA LYS A 102 -5.65 12.01 28.94
C LYS A 102 -6.05 11.39 27.60
N LEU A 103 -5.56 11.91 26.47
CA LEU A 103 -5.81 11.34 25.15
C LEU A 103 -4.83 10.22 24.80
N LEU A 104 -3.56 10.39 25.16
CA LEU A 104 -2.52 9.40 24.90
C LEU A 104 -2.65 8.14 25.76
N LYS A 105 -3.48 8.14 26.82
CA LYS A 105 -3.68 6.94 27.65
C LYS A 105 -4.26 5.72 26.90
N HIS A 106 -4.80 5.95 25.71
CA HIS A 106 -5.48 4.95 24.87
C HIS A 106 -4.82 4.77 23.51
N VAL A 107 -3.66 5.42 23.30
CA VAL A 107 -2.80 5.27 22.13
C VAL A 107 -1.58 4.48 22.58
#